data_AF-A0A7J4K352-F1
#
_entry.id   AF-A0A7J4K352-F1
#
_cell.length_a   1.000
_cell.length_b   1.000
_cell.length_c   1.000
_cell.angle_alpha   90.00
_cell.angle_beta   90.00
_cell.angle_gamma   90.00
#
_symmetry.space_group_name_H-M   'P 1'
#
loop_
_entity.id
_entity.type
_entity.pdbx_description
1 polymer ?
#
loop_
_entity_poly.entity_id
_entity_poly.type
_entity_poly.pdbx_seq_one_letter_code
_entity_poly.pdbx_strand_id
1 'polypeptide(L)'
;METVEMIVYLVIALVLGALVVAFIAGWDAKATYTNLKNVFRGSSPDDYAKITSEEFPAAIVRLWDSCGLGTAHMEKTVYVTDATTLNKTALFDHVKAANMCKSLQSATHNCGVREDVVFDDVVTPALIRMTCDETQSQLIIES
;
A
#
# COMPACT_ATOMS: atom_id res chain seq x y z
N MET A 1 -24.01 -20.23 -56.06
CA MET A 1 -23.26 -20.63 -54.85
C MET A 1 -22.31 -19.51 -54.42
N GLU A 2 -21.54 -18.93 -55.35
CA GLU A 2 -20.57 -17.86 -55.09
C GLU A 2 -21.16 -16.57 -54.47
N THR A 3 -22.37 -16.14 -54.86
CA THR A 3 -22.96 -14.89 -54.35
C THR A 3 -23.33 -14.96 -52.87
N VAL A 4 -23.72 -16.14 -52.39
CA VAL A 4 -24.09 -16.36 -50.98
C VAL A 4 -22.83 -16.38 -50.10
N GLU A 5 -21.75 -17.02 -50.56
CA GLU A 5 -20.46 -16.98 -49.86
C GLU A 5 -19.90 -15.56 -49.78
N MET A 6 -20.00 -14.78 -50.86
CA MET A 6 -19.53 -13.39 -50.87
C MET A 6 -20.28 -12.54 -49.84
N ILE A 7 -21.60 -12.71 -49.72
CA ILE A 7 -22.41 -12.01 -48.72
C ILE A 7 -22.01 -12.42 -47.29
N VAL A 8 -21.77 -13.72 -47.06
CA VAL A 8 -21.35 -14.22 -45.74
C VAL A 8 -20.00 -13.64 -45.34
N TYR A 9 -19.02 -13.57 -46.25
CA TYR A 9 -17.73 -12.94 -45.95
C TYR A 9 -17.85 -11.44 -45.65
N LEU A 10 -18.73 -10.74 -46.37
CA LEU A 10 -18.96 -9.31 -46.17
C LEU A 10 -19.59 -9.04 -44.81
N VAL A 11 -20.56 -9.86 -44.39
CA VAL A 11 -21.18 -9.76 -43.05
C VAL A 11 -20.17 -10.05 -41.95
N ILE A 12 -19.35 -11.10 -42.09
CA ILE A 12 -18.32 -11.44 -41.10
C ILE A 12 -17.29 -10.30 -40.97
N ALA A 13 -16.84 -9.73 -42.09
CA ALA A 13 -15.91 -8.60 -42.08
C ALA A 13 -16.48 -7.37 -41.37
N LEU A 14 -17.78 -7.10 -41.55
CA LEU A 14 -18.48 -5.99 -40.91
C LEU A 14 -18.60 -6.21 -39.39
N VAL A 15 -18.91 -7.43 -38.97
CA VAL A 15 -18.95 -7.81 -37.54
C VAL A 15 -17.58 -7.71 -36.89
N LEU A 16 -16.52 -8.20 -37.55
CA LEU A 16 -15.15 -8.09 -37.04
C LEU A 16 -14.69 -6.63 -36.97
N GLY A 17 -15.01 -5.81 -37.97
CA GLY A 17 -14.71 -4.38 -37.96
C GLY A 17 -15.39 -3.65 -36.79
N ALA A 18 -16.68 -3.94 -36.55
CA ALA A 18 -17.43 -3.36 -35.44
C ALA A 18 -16.85 -3.78 -34.07
N LEU A 19 -16.43 -5.04 -33.91
CA LEU A 19 -15.76 -5.53 -32.70
C LEU A 19 -14.45 -4.80 -32.43
N VAL A 20 -13.61 -4.60 -33.45
CA VAL A 20 -12.34 -3.87 -33.30
C VAL A 20 -12.59 -2.42 -32.92
N VAL A 21 -13.56 -1.75 -33.54
CA VAL A 21 -13.90 -0.36 -33.20
C VAL A 21 -14.46 -0.25 -31.78
N ALA A 22 -15.36 -1.16 -31.38
CA ALA A 22 -15.90 -1.19 -30.02
C ALA A 22 -14.81 -1.45 -28.98
N PHE A 23 -13.86 -2.33 -29.29
CA PHE A 23 -12.71 -2.61 -28.46
C PHE A 23 -11.82 -1.37 -28.32
N ILE A 24 -11.46 -0.69 -29.41
CA ILE A 24 -10.63 0.51 -29.37
C ILE A 24 -11.35 1.66 -28.65
N ALA A 25 -12.65 1.83 -28.87
CA ALA A 25 -13.45 2.88 -28.22
C ALA A 25 -13.66 2.61 -26.73
N GLY A 26 -13.76 1.35 -26.31
CA GLY A 26 -13.89 0.95 -24.91
C GLY A 26 -12.55 0.74 -24.19
N TRP A 27 -11.43 0.68 -24.92
CA TRP A 27 -10.12 0.47 -24.35
C TRP A 27 -9.59 1.78 -23.77
N ASP A 28 -9.65 1.90 -22.45
CA ASP A 28 -8.96 2.97 -21.74
C ASP A 28 -7.45 2.65 -21.68
N ALA A 29 -6.73 3.08 -22.71
CA ALA A 29 -5.29 2.93 -22.81
C ALA A 29 -4.54 3.52 -21.60
N LYS A 30 -5.13 4.53 -20.95
CA LYS A 30 -4.54 5.18 -19.77
C LYS A 30 -4.68 4.28 -18.56
N ALA A 31 -5.85 3.70 -18.31
CA ALA A 31 -6.05 2.75 -17.22
C ALA A 31 -5.20 1.48 -17.37
N THR A 32 -5.15 0.90 -18.58
CA THR A 32 -4.32 -0.28 -18.84
C THR A 32 -2.83 0.04 -18.69
N TYR A 33 -2.37 1.21 -19.15
CA TYR A 33 -0.98 1.65 -18.94
C TYR A 33 -0.65 1.86 -17.47
N THR A 34 -1.54 2.48 -16.69
CA THR A 34 -1.33 2.68 -15.24
C THR A 34 -1.28 1.33 -14.51
N ASN A 35 -2.18 0.41 -14.84
CA ASN A 35 -2.17 -0.94 -14.25
C ASN A 35 -0.91 -1.72 -14.64
N LEU A 36 -0.48 -1.66 -15.90
CA LEU A 36 0.78 -2.30 -16.33
C LEU A 36 2.00 -1.64 -15.67
N LYS A 37 2.03 -0.32 -15.58
CA LYS A 37 3.11 0.42 -14.90
C LYS A 37 3.22 -0.01 -13.44
N ASN A 38 2.11 -0.13 -12.73
CA ASN A 38 2.09 -0.55 -11.33
C ASN A 38 2.55 -2.01 -11.16
N VAL A 39 2.25 -2.89 -12.13
CA VAL A 39 2.68 -4.30 -12.10
C VAL A 39 4.16 -4.47 -12.48
N PHE A 40 4.65 -3.76 -13.50
CA PHE A 40 6.00 -3.98 -14.04
C PHE A 40 7.09 -3.15 -13.36
N ARG A 41 6.76 -2.02 -12.72
CA ARG A 41 7.79 -1.10 -12.24
C ARG A 41 8.24 -1.33 -10.81
N GLY A 42 7.71 -2.34 -10.10
CA GLY A 42 8.17 -2.76 -8.77
C GLY A 42 8.52 -1.55 -7.91
N SER A 43 7.50 -0.77 -7.54
CA SER A 43 7.53 0.45 -6.74
C SER A 43 8.93 1.00 -6.43
N SER A 44 9.39 1.99 -7.19
CA SER A 44 10.68 2.64 -6.92
C SER A 44 10.63 3.33 -5.54
N PRO A 45 11.72 3.42 -4.77
CA PRO A 45 11.81 4.25 -3.55
C PRO A 45 11.31 5.69 -3.75
N ASP A 46 11.38 6.20 -4.99
CA ASP A 46 10.89 7.52 -5.39
C ASP A 46 9.36 7.62 -5.51
N ASP A 47 8.65 6.50 -5.62
CA ASP A 47 7.18 6.45 -5.68
C ASP A 47 6.55 6.45 -4.28
N TYR A 48 7.35 6.29 -3.22
CA TYR A 48 6.89 6.23 -1.84
C TYR A 48 7.03 7.57 -1.12
N ALA A 49 6.18 7.79 -0.11
CA ALA A 49 6.31 8.94 0.78
C ALA A 49 7.65 8.82 1.53
N LYS A 50 8.56 9.75 1.23
CA LYS A 50 9.85 9.88 1.91
C LYS A 50 9.63 10.61 3.22
N ILE A 51 10.06 10.00 4.32
CA ILE A 51 9.91 10.54 5.67
C ILE A 51 11.24 10.40 6.42
N THR A 52 11.45 11.28 7.38
CA THR A 52 12.59 11.16 8.30
C THR A 52 12.29 10.17 9.43
N SER A 53 13.34 9.74 10.12
CA SER A 53 13.26 8.93 11.32
C SER A 53 12.45 9.59 12.45
N GLU A 54 12.47 10.92 12.53
CA GLU A 54 11.66 11.70 13.49
C GLU A 54 10.16 11.72 13.14
N GLU A 55 9.83 11.68 11.84
CA GLU A 55 8.44 11.67 11.35
C GLU A 55 7.82 10.27 11.38
N PHE A 56 8.64 9.22 11.46
CA PHE A 56 8.22 7.83 11.43
C PHE A 56 7.21 7.45 12.54
N PRO A 57 7.42 7.79 13.83
CA PRO A 57 6.42 7.53 14.88
C PRO A 57 5.07 8.17 14.60
N ALA A 58 5.05 9.39 14.06
CA ALA A 58 3.81 10.08 13.72
C ALA A 58 3.09 9.42 12.53
N ALA A 59 3.85 8.90 11.56
CA ALA A 59 3.30 8.16 10.44
C ALA A 59 2.61 6.85 10.89
N ILE A 60 3.22 6.12 11.83
CA ILE A 60 2.65 4.92 12.45
C ILE A 60 1.33 5.23 13.14
N VAL A 61 1.31 6.23 14.03
CA VAL A 61 0.07 6.57 14.75
C VAL A 61 -1.04 7.01 13.81
N ARG A 62 -0.73 7.82 12.79
CA ARG A 62 -1.73 8.22 11.78
C ARG A 62 -2.30 7.02 11.03
N LEU A 63 -1.47 6.05 10.66
CA LEU A 63 -1.93 4.84 10.00
C LEU A 63 -2.82 4.01 10.93
N TRP A 64 -2.40 3.85 12.18
CA TRP A 64 -3.16 3.13 13.21
C TRP A 64 -4.55 3.74 13.45
N ASP A 65 -4.63 5.06 13.56
CA ASP A 65 -5.91 5.77 13.68
C ASP A 65 -6.74 5.63 12.40
N SER A 66 -6.10 5.68 11.22
CA SER A 66 -6.78 5.56 9.91
C SER A 66 -7.37 4.17 9.67
N CYS A 67 -6.74 3.13 10.22
CA CYS A 67 -7.24 1.76 10.17
C CYS A 67 -8.20 1.42 11.32
N GLY A 68 -8.69 2.46 12.02
CA GLY A 68 -9.66 2.34 13.09
C GLY A 68 -9.14 1.50 14.26
N LEU A 69 -7.86 1.65 14.61
CA LEU A 69 -7.19 0.94 15.70
C LEU A 69 -7.19 -0.60 15.49
N GLY A 70 -6.93 -1.04 14.25
CA GLY A 70 -6.87 -2.45 13.90
C GLY A 70 -8.22 -3.07 13.51
N THR A 71 -9.23 -2.26 13.20
CA THR A 71 -10.56 -2.73 12.76
C THR A 71 -10.68 -2.89 11.24
N ALA A 72 -9.77 -2.28 10.48
CA ALA A 72 -9.75 -2.39 9.02
C ALA A 72 -8.35 -2.74 8.52
N HIS A 73 -8.27 -3.62 7.53
CA HIS A 73 -7.01 -3.86 6.83
C HIS A 73 -6.57 -2.64 6.02
N MET A 74 -5.35 -2.17 6.26
CA MET A 74 -4.74 -1.06 5.54
C MET A 74 -3.24 -1.26 5.44
N GLU A 75 -2.68 -1.00 4.26
CA GLU A 75 -1.24 -1.09 4.00
C GLU A 75 -0.71 0.28 3.59
N LYS A 76 0.45 0.64 4.13
CA LYS A 76 1.18 1.84 3.74
C LYS A 76 2.67 1.59 3.77
N THR A 77 3.33 1.85 2.66
CA THR A 77 4.78 1.77 2.54
C THR A 77 5.39 3.18 2.55
N VAL A 78 6.45 3.35 3.31
CA VAL A 78 7.20 4.62 3.43
C VAL A 78 8.68 4.37 3.23
N TYR A 79 9.40 5.36 2.71
CA TYR A 79 10.85 5.29 2.61
C TYR A 79 11.46 6.17 3.70
N VAL A 80 12.20 5.57 4.63
CA VAL A 80 12.92 6.33 5.66
C VAL A 80 14.29 6.71 5.13
N THR A 81 14.57 8.00 5.04
CA THR A 81 15.76 8.53 4.36
C THR A 81 17.01 8.59 5.24
N ASP A 82 16.84 8.65 6.55
CA ASP A 82 17.95 8.85 7.48
C ASP A 82 18.68 7.54 7.73
N ALA A 83 19.98 7.62 8.03
CA ALA A 83 20.76 6.47 8.44
C ALA A 83 20.68 6.29 9.96
N THR A 84 19.70 5.50 10.42
CA THR A 84 19.53 5.18 11.85
C THR A 84 19.00 3.76 12.05
N THR A 85 19.05 3.26 13.28
CA THR A 85 18.34 2.04 13.66
C THR A 85 17.03 2.43 14.32
N LEU A 86 15.93 2.09 13.67
CA LEU A 86 14.60 2.23 14.25
C LEU A 86 14.32 1.00 15.12
N ASN A 87 14.00 1.23 16.39
CA ASN A 87 13.67 0.18 17.34
C ASN A 87 12.33 0.47 18.01
N LYS A 88 11.72 -0.59 18.54
CA LYS A 88 10.42 -0.49 19.22
C LYS A 88 10.49 0.41 20.47
N THR A 89 11.63 0.43 21.16
CA THR A 89 11.84 1.29 22.34
C THR A 89 11.72 2.77 22.02
N ALA A 90 12.45 3.26 21.01
CA ALA A 90 12.44 4.65 20.60
C ALA A 90 11.06 5.07 20.08
N LEU A 91 10.38 4.18 19.34
CA LEU A 91 9.00 4.41 18.92
C LEU A 91 8.10 4.70 20.13
N PHE A 92 8.11 3.83 21.14
CA PHE A 92 7.24 4.01 22.31
C PHE A 92 7.68 5.15 23.22
N ASP A 93 8.96 5.53 23.23
CA ASP A 93 9.42 6.74 23.91
C ASP A 93 8.81 8.00 23.26
N HIS A 94 8.74 8.07 21.92
CA HIS A 94 8.04 9.14 21.22
C HIS A 94 6.53 9.13 21.47
N VAL A 95 5.89 7.95 21.46
CA VAL A 95 4.46 7.79 21.73
C VAL A 95 4.11 8.26 23.15
N LYS A 96 4.94 7.91 24.15
CA LYS A 96 4.81 8.38 25.54
C LYS A 96 4.98 9.88 25.64
N ALA A 97 6.03 10.44 25.01
CA ALA A 97 6.27 11.88 25.01
C ALA A 97 5.10 12.68 24.39
N ALA A 98 4.43 12.10 23.41
CA ALA A 98 3.25 12.67 22.77
C ALA A 98 1.91 12.38 23.47
N ASN A 99 1.90 11.68 24.62
CA ASN A 99 0.70 11.23 25.34
C ASN A 99 -0.27 10.36 24.50
N MET A 100 0.26 9.58 23.56
CA MET A 100 -0.53 8.77 22.63
C MET A 100 -0.69 7.30 23.07
N CYS A 101 -0.31 6.96 24.30
CA CYS A 101 -0.45 5.60 24.87
C CYS A 101 -1.88 5.08 24.99
N LYS A 102 -2.90 5.92 24.77
CA LYS A 102 -4.29 5.46 24.69
C LYS A 102 -4.64 4.91 23.31
N SER A 103 -4.02 5.46 22.27
CA SER A 103 -4.26 5.06 20.87
C SER A 103 -3.39 3.87 20.50
N LEU A 104 -2.09 3.93 20.79
CA LEU A 104 -1.11 2.89 20.45
C LEU A 104 -0.49 2.31 21.72
N GLN A 105 -0.72 1.03 21.99
CA GLN A 105 -0.26 0.38 23.23
C GLN A 105 0.89 -0.62 23.04
N SER A 106 1.76 -0.66 24.04
CA SER A 106 2.72 -1.74 24.26
C SER A 106 2.95 -1.94 25.75
N ALA A 107 2.53 -3.10 26.25
CA ALA A 107 2.73 -3.53 27.64
C ALA A 107 4.22 -3.65 27.99
N THR A 108 5.03 -4.19 27.08
CA THR A 108 6.48 -4.36 27.22
C THR A 108 7.23 -3.03 27.38
N HIS A 109 6.67 -1.93 26.89
CA HIS A 109 7.28 -0.60 26.94
C HIS A 109 6.56 0.38 27.89
N ASN A 110 5.75 -0.13 28.82
CA ASN A 110 4.99 0.64 29.82
C ASN A 110 4.03 1.68 29.21
N CYS A 111 3.40 1.35 28.08
CA CYS A 111 2.48 2.23 27.37
C CYS A 111 1.15 1.49 27.16
N GLY A 112 0.37 1.30 28.24
CA GLY A 112 -0.88 0.54 28.21
C GLY A 112 -0.72 -0.92 28.61
N VAL A 113 -1.73 -1.74 28.30
CA VAL A 113 -1.83 -3.15 28.73
C VAL A 113 -1.83 -4.15 27.56
N ARG A 114 -2.00 -3.66 26.32
CA ARG A 114 -2.00 -4.47 25.11
C ARG A 114 -0.69 -4.35 24.35
N GLU A 115 -0.47 -5.25 23.40
CA GLU A 115 0.58 -5.16 22.39
C GLU A 115 -0.07 -4.92 21.03
N ASP A 116 -0.14 -3.66 20.64
CA ASP A 116 -0.80 -3.23 19.40
C ASP A 116 0.19 -3.22 18.21
N VAL A 117 1.51 -3.34 18.46
CA VAL A 117 2.56 -3.22 17.43
C VAL A 117 3.52 -4.40 17.43
N VAL A 118 3.71 -5.00 16.26
CA VAL A 118 4.78 -5.95 15.95
C VAL A 118 5.81 -5.23 15.08
N PHE A 119 7.01 -5.04 15.63
CA PHE A 119 8.07 -4.28 14.98
C PHE A 119 9.43 -4.86 15.34
N ASP A 120 10.14 -5.33 14.33
CA ASP A 120 11.53 -5.74 14.43
C ASP A 120 12.46 -4.54 14.20
N ASP A 121 13.69 -4.63 14.68
CA ASP A 121 14.66 -3.54 14.50
C ASP A 121 15.01 -3.38 13.02
N VAL A 122 14.81 -2.17 12.49
CA VAL A 122 15.07 -1.86 11.07
C VAL A 122 16.25 -0.91 10.96
N VAL A 123 17.24 -1.31 10.15
CA VAL A 123 18.37 -0.46 9.76
C VAL A 123 17.96 0.38 8.55
N THR A 124 17.93 1.70 8.73
CA THR A 124 17.59 2.68 7.68
C THR A 124 18.86 3.30 7.08
N PRO A 125 18.84 3.83 5.85
CA PRO A 125 17.69 4.07 4.98
C PRO A 125 17.11 2.80 4.36
N ALA A 126 15.80 2.60 4.50
CA ALA A 126 15.10 1.40 4.01
C ALA A 126 13.65 1.73 3.64
N LEU A 127 13.06 0.89 2.79
CA LEU A 127 11.62 0.85 2.62
C LEU A 127 11.02 0.12 3.81
N ILE A 128 9.94 0.67 4.36
CA ILE A 128 9.24 0.08 5.49
C ILE A 128 7.76 -0.05 5.11
N ARG A 129 7.27 -1.28 5.12
CA ARG A 129 5.86 -1.61 4.96
C ARG A 129 5.21 -1.66 6.34
N MET A 130 4.13 -0.89 6.49
CA MET A 130 3.28 -0.90 7.67
C MET A 130 1.92 -1.45 7.27
N THR A 131 1.44 -2.47 7.99
CA THR A 131 0.21 -3.19 7.69
C THR A 131 -0.64 -3.27 8.95
N CYS A 132 -1.88 -2.79 8.90
CA CYS A 132 -2.88 -3.11 9.92
C CYS A 132 -3.50 -4.47 9.61
N ASP A 133 -3.34 -5.44 10.50
CA ASP A 133 -4.00 -6.74 10.43
C ASP A 133 -5.30 -6.70 11.24
N GLU A 134 -6.43 -6.83 10.55
CA GLU A 134 -7.77 -6.89 11.15
C GLU A 134 -7.99 -8.18 11.97
N THR A 135 -7.30 -9.26 11.61
CA THR A 135 -7.48 -10.58 12.23
C THR A 135 -6.88 -10.60 13.63
N GLN A 136 -5.70 -9.98 13.79
CA GLN A 136 -4.96 -9.92 15.04
C GLN A 136 -5.15 -8.59 15.78
N SER A 137 -5.80 -7.59 15.14
CA SER A 137 -5.91 -6.21 15.63
C SER A 137 -4.54 -5.64 16.01
N GLN A 138 -3.58 -5.79 15.09
CA GLN A 138 -2.18 -5.40 15.29
C GLN A 138 -1.64 -4.62 14.09
N LEU A 139 -0.70 -3.72 14.38
CA LEU A 139 0.10 -3.04 13.37
C LEU A 139 1.42 -3.80 13.19
N ILE A 140 1.63 -4.36 12.01
CA ILE A 140 2.84 -5.08 11.62
C ILE A 140 3.73 -4.12 10.83
N ILE A 141 4.99 -4.02 11.22
CA ILE A 141 5.98 -3.16 10.58
C ILE A 141 7.16 -4.01 10.13
N GLU A 142 7.41 -4.04 8.82
CA GLU A 142 8.43 -4.86 8.17
C GLU A 142 9.26 -4.01 7.20
N SER A 143 10.55 -4.32 7.04
CA SER A 143 11.43 -3.69 6.04
C SER A 143 11.64 -4.57 4.81
#